data_AF-A0A498HNI2-F1
#
_entry.id   AF-A0A498HNI2-F1
#
_cell.length_a   1.000
_cell.length_b   1.000
_cell.length_c   1.000
_cell.angle_alpha   90.00
_cell.angle_beta   90.00
_cell.angle_gamma   90.00
#
_symmetry.space_group_name_H-M   'P 1'
#
loop_
_entity.id
_entity.type
_entity.pdbx_description
1 polymer ?
#
loop_
_entity_poly.entity_id
_entity_poly.type
_entity_poly.pdbx_seq_one_letter_code
_entity_poly.pdbx_strand_id
1 'polypeptide(L)'
;MLSISIDDCWAEFSRDHKGNLAPKKSTFPSGIRSLADYVHSKGLKLGIYSDAGYFTCSKTMPGSLGHEEQDAKTFAASGIDYLKYDNCNNDDTKPTVRYPVMTQALMKAGRLIFFSLCKCMLSRADMNEVYAEFARPGGWNGEYFSNATKNLVLHIPSFGLGTLLSADVSQRD
;
A
#
# COMPACT_ATOMS: atom_id res chain seq x y z
N MET A 1 0.43 17.10 1.60
CA MET A 1 1.81 16.56 1.67
C MET A 1 1.99 15.59 0.51
N LEU A 2 2.99 15.71 -0.35
CA LEU A 2 3.08 14.88 -1.56
C LEU A 2 3.55 13.45 -1.23
N SER A 3 2.92 12.44 -1.82
CA SER A 3 3.33 11.03 -1.68
C SER A 3 3.59 10.37 -3.03
N ILE A 4 4.58 9.49 -3.04
CA ILE A 4 4.87 8.57 -4.15
C ILE A 4 4.40 7.19 -3.72
N SER A 5 3.59 6.50 -4.54
CA SER A 5 3.13 5.14 -4.23
C SER A 5 3.61 4.14 -5.27
N ILE A 6 4.14 3.01 -4.80
CA ILE A 6 4.46 1.84 -5.62
C ILE A 6 3.19 0.98 -5.72
N ASP A 7 2.78 0.67 -6.94
CA ASP A 7 1.64 -0.21 -7.20
C ASP A 7 2.08 -1.69 -7.31
N ASP A 8 1.22 -2.58 -7.79
CA ASP A 8 1.47 -4.02 -7.95
C ASP A 8 2.82 -4.34 -8.66
N CYS A 9 3.26 -5.60 -8.55
CA CYS A 9 4.45 -6.17 -9.17
C CYS A 9 5.81 -5.77 -8.54
N TRP A 10 5.83 -5.20 -7.33
CA TRP A 10 7.08 -4.78 -6.67
C TRP A 10 7.82 -5.90 -5.93
N ALA A 11 7.11 -6.95 -5.50
CA ALA A 11 7.65 -8.07 -4.74
C ALA A 11 7.92 -9.31 -5.60
N GLU A 12 8.83 -10.17 -5.16
CA GLU A 12 9.07 -11.49 -5.73
C GLU A 12 7.80 -12.33 -5.74
N PHE A 13 7.72 -13.30 -6.65
CA PHE A 13 6.56 -14.19 -6.76
C PHE A 13 6.30 -15.00 -5.49
N SER A 14 7.34 -15.28 -4.72
CA SER A 14 7.27 -16.06 -3.48
C SER A 14 7.76 -15.24 -2.30
N ARG A 15 7.15 -15.48 -1.14
CA ARG A 15 7.63 -14.99 0.15
C ARG A 15 9.02 -15.58 0.44
N ASP A 16 9.80 -14.88 1.26
CA ASP A 16 11.09 -15.39 1.72
C ASP A 16 10.92 -16.61 2.66
N HIS A 17 12.03 -17.23 3.06
CA HIS A 17 12.05 -18.38 3.98
C HIS A 17 11.45 -18.11 5.37
N LYS A 18 11.23 -16.84 5.74
CA LYS A 18 10.58 -16.41 6.99
C LYS A 18 9.11 -16.05 6.77
N GLY A 19 8.60 -16.13 5.54
CA GLY A 19 7.24 -15.77 5.18
C GLY A 19 7.03 -14.28 4.89
N ASN A 20 8.08 -13.46 4.74
CA ASN A 20 7.91 -12.03 4.42
C ASN A 20 7.78 -11.80 2.91
N LEU A 21 7.07 -10.74 2.54
CA LEU A 21 7.14 -10.20 1.19
C LEU A 21 8.57 -9.72 0.89
N ALA A 22 9.16 -10.23 -0.19
CA ALA A 22 10.52 -9.89 -0.60
C ALA A 22 10.47 -8.93 -1.79
N PRO A 23 11.15 -7.78 -1.78
CA PRO A 23 11.22 -6.89 -2.95
C PRO A 23 11.91 -7.59 -4.13
N LYS A 24 11.44 -7.36 -5.38
CA LYS A 24 12.10 -7.87 -6.57
C LYS A 24 13.53 -7.34 -6.65
N LYS A 25 14.53 -8.22 -6.63
CA LYS A 25 15.94 -7.77 -6.68
C LYS A 25 16.31 -7.10 -7.99
N SER A 26 15.63 -7.45 -9.09
CA SER A 26 15.84 -6.86 -10.41
C SER A 26 15.36 -5.40 -10.50
N THR A 27 14.31 -5.03 -9.75
CA THR A 27 13.71 -3.69 -9.76
C THR A 27 14.15 -2.86 -8.56
N PHE A 28 14.25 -3.49 -7.39
CA PHE A 28 14.62 -2.88 -6.11
C PHE A 28 15.86 -3.56 -5.53
N PRO A 29 17.04 -3.46 -6.18
CA PRO A 29 18.27 -4.14 -5.73
C PRO A 29 18.71 -3.71 -4.33
N SER A 30 18.41 -2.47 -3.94
CA SER A 30 18.71 -1.92 -2.61
C SER A 30 17.56 -2.12 -1.59
N GLY A 31 16.47 -2.76 -2.00
CA GLY A 31 15.27 -2.98 -1.19
C GLY A 31 14.41 -1.73 -0.98
N ILE A 32 13.22 -1.95 -0.40
CA ILE A 32 12.20 -0.91 -0.21
C ILE A 32 12.60 0.09 0.87
N ARG A 33 13.29 -0.35 1.94
CA ARG A 33 13.74 0.55 3.00
C ARG A 33 14.66 1.66 2.48
N SER A 34 15.64 1.30 1.65
CA SER A 34 16.55 2.28 1.04
C SER A 34 15.80 3.30 0.17
N LEU A 35 14.74 2.85 -0.51
CA LEU A 35 13.87 3.74 -1.28
C LEU A 35 13.03 4.65 -0.38
N ALA A 36 12.50 4.13 0.73
CA ALA A 36 11.77 4.93 1.73
C ALA A 36 12.67 6.02 2.31
N ASP A 37 13.88 5.64 2.75
CA ASP A 37 14.88 6.57 3.29
C ASP A 37 15.19 7.69 2.28
N TYR A 38 15.37 7.34 1.01
CA TYR A 38 15.56 8.33 -0.06
C TYR A 38 14.35 9.24 -0.25
N VAL A 39 13.14 8.70 -0.34
CA VAL A 39 11.90 9.47 -0.51
C VAL A 39 11.67 10.42 0.68
N HIS A 40 11.91 9.95 1.90
CA HIS A 40 11.82 10.76 3.12
C HIS A 40 12.88 11.86 3.14
N SER A 41 14.10 11.61 2.64
CA SER A 41 15.14 12.64 2.52
C SER A 41 14.75 13.81 1.60
N LYS A 42 13.75 13.60 0.72
CA LYS A 42 13.17 14.63 -0.15
C LYS A 42 11.92 15.31 0.45
N GLY A 43 11.57 15.00 1.71
CA GLY A 43 10.38 15.53 2.37
C GLY A 43 9.07 14.92 1.86
N LEU A 44 9.14 13.78 1.17
CA LEU A 44 7.99 13.07 0.60
C LEU A 44 7.63 11.85 1.46
N LYS A 45 6.46 11.26 1.20
CA LYS A 45 5.99 10.01 1.79
C LYS A 45 6.00 8.87 0.77
N LEU A 46 6.25 7.64 1.23
CA LEU A 46 6.24 6.44 0.38
C LEU A 46 5.04 5.55 0.67
N GLY A 47 4.28 5.22 -0.38
CA GLY A 47 3.22 4.23 -0.36
C GLY A 47 3.63 2.91 -1.00
N ILE A 48 2.98 1.83 -0.58
CA ILE A 48 3.14 0.49 -1.13
C ILE A 48 1.77 -0.15 -1.42
N TYR A 49 1.78 -1.23 -2.19
CA TYR A 49 0.60 -1.99 -2.58
C TYR A 49 0.63 -3.40 -2.00
N SER A 50 -0.53 -3.88 -1.56
CA SER A 50 -0.81 -5.29 -1.34
C SER A 50 -2.29 -5.59 -1.62
N ASP A 51 -2.69 -6.84 -1.43
CA ASP A 51 -4.04 -7.34 -1.66
C ASP A 51 -4.58 -8.04 -0.40
N ALA A 52 -5.87 -7.88 -0.14
CA ALA A 52 -6.64 -8.63 0.83
C ALA A 52 -6.99 -10.04 0.31
N GLY A 53 -6.05 -10.71 -0.35
CA GLY A 53 -6.16 -12.05 -0.91
C GLY A 53 -4.84 -12.80 -0.87
N TYR A 54 -4.82 -14.03 -1.38
CA TYR A 54 -3.60 -14.86 -1.40
C TYR A 54 -2.57 -14.37 -2.42
N PHE A 55 -3.04 -13.78 -3.52
CA PHE A 55 -2.22 -13.19 -4.58
C PHE A 55 -2.80 -11.83 -4.95
N THR A 56 -1.96 -10.94 -5.46
CA THR A 56 -2.42 -9.66 -6.00
C THR A 56 -3.24 -9.83 -7.27
N CYS A 57 -3.90 -8.76 -7.72
CA CYS A 57 -4.70 -8.79 -8.95
C CYS A 57 -3.90 -9.24 -10.19
N SER A 58 -2.62 -8.88 -10.31
CA SER A 58 -1.75 -9.38 -11.38
C SER A 58 -1.34 -10.84 -11.23
N LYS A 59 -1.49 -11.41 -10.03
CA LYS A 59 -1.00 -12.75 -9.63
C LYS A 59 0.51 -12.92 -9.77
N THR A 60 1.27 -11.83 -9.81
CA THR A 60 2.74 -11.87 -9.95
C THR A 60 3.47 -11.78 -8.62
N MET A 61 2.75 -11.51 -7.52
CA MET A 61 3.28 -11.50 -6.16
C MET A 61 2.20 -11.94 -5.16
N PRO A 62 2.60 -12.39 -3.96
CA PRO A 62 1.67 -12.74 -2.90
C PRO A 62 0.88 -11.53 -2.42
N GLY A 63 -0.39 -11.74 -2.05
CA GLY A 63 -1.16 -10.80 -1.25
C GLY A 63 -0.91 -11.04 0.25
N SER A 64 -1.63 -10.32 1.11
CA SER A 64 -1.41 -10.34 2.56
C SER A 64 -2.46 -11.12 3.36
N LEU A 65 -3.40 -11.81 2.71
CA LEU A 65 -4.41 -12.60 3.43
C LEU A 65 -3.75 -13.69 4.29
N GLY A 66 -4.01 -13.67 5.60
CA GLY A 66 -3.40 -14.57 6.59
C GLY A 66 -1.98 -14.19 7.02
N HIS A 67 -1.40 -13.12 6.47
CA HIS A 67 -0.07 -12.60 6.80
C HIS A 67 -0.11 -11.13 7.24
N GLU A 68 -1.29 -10.61 7.59
CA GLU A 68 -1.52 -9.18 7.79
C GLU A 68 -0.61 -8.57 8.86
N GLU A 69 -0.48 -9.24 10.01
CA GLU A 69 0.39 -8.77 11.10
C GLU A 69 1.87 -8.77 10.72
N GLN A 70 2.32 -9.81 10.01
CA GLN A 70 3.69 -9.93 9.54
C GLN A 70 4.02 -8.87 8.49
N ASP A 71 3.13 -8.68 7.52
CA ASP A 71 3.31 -7.73 6.44
C ASP A 71 3.23 -6.28 6.95
N ALA A 72 2.30 -5.98 7.87
CA ALA A 72 2.22 -4.66 8.50
C ALA A 72 3.51 -4.29 9.25
N LYS A 73 4.10 -5.25 10.00
CA LYS A 73 5.42 -5.05 10.64
C LYS A 73 6.52 -4.83 9.62
N THR A 74 6.50 -5.57 8.51
CA THR A 74 7.47 -5.42 7.41
C THR A 74 7.36 -4.03 6.76
N PHE A 75 6.15 -3.54 6.52
CA PHE A 75 5.90 -2.21 5.96
C PHE A 75 6.37 -1.11 6.92
N ALA A 76 6.04 -1.22 8.20
CA ALA A 76 6.48 -0.27 9.22
C ALA A 76 8.01 -0.23 9.35
N ALA A 77 8.66 -1.40 9.41
CA ALA A 77 10.11 -1.52 9.46
C ALA A 77 10.82 -1.00 8.19
N SER A 78 10.12 -1.04 7.05
CA SER A 78 10.61 -0.51 5.77
C SER A 78 10.33 0.98 5.59
N GLY A 79 9.69 1.66 6.55
CA GLY A 79 9.42 3.08 6.48
C GLY A 79 8.22 3.47 5.60
N ILE A 80 7.32 2.54 5.31
CA ILE A 80 6.12 2.86 4.52
C ILE A 80 5.19 3.81 5.27
N ASP A 81 4.57 4.73 4.55
CA ASP A 81 3.63 5.74 5.07
C ASP A 81 2.20 5.51 4.61
N TYR A 82 2.00 4.70 3.56
CA TYR A 82 0.72 4.50 2.91
C TYR A 82 0.61 3.07 2.36
N LEU A 83 -0.54 2.43 2.55
CA LEU A 83 -0.86 1.12 1.97
C LEU A 83 -2.12 1.25 1.09
N LYS A 84 -1.98 0.94 -0.19
CA LYS A 84 -3.10 0.61 -1.08
C LYS A 84 -3.41 -0.88 -0.90
N TYR A 85 -4.66 -1.21 -0.57
CA TYR A 85 -5.06 -2.58 -0.26
C TYR A 85 -6.24 -3.04 -1.13
N ASP A 86 -5.93 -3.92 -2.08
CA ASP A 86 -6.85 -4.42 -3.10
C ASP A 86 -7.65 -5.63 -2.64
N ASN A 87 -8.47 -6.20 -3.52
CA ASN A 87 -9.44 -7.23 -3.18
C ASN A 87 -9.50 -8.42 -4.17
N CYS A 88 -8.42 -8.78 -4.83
CA CYS A 88 -8.41 -9.94 -5.72
C CYS A 88 -8.09 -11.23 -4.94
N ASN A 89 -8.42 -12.39 -5.51
CA ASN A 89 -8.03 -13.72 -4.99
C ASN A 89 -8.30 -13.95 -3.48
N ASN A 90 -9.52 -13.63 -3.04
CA ASN A 90 -9.86 -13.33 -1.64
C ASN A 90 -10.78 -14.37 -0.97
N ASP A 91 -10.61 -15.65 -1.33
CA ASP A 91 -11.36 -16.83 -0.84
C ASP A 91 -12.88 -16.67 -0.69
N ASP A 92 -13.48 -15.73 -1.44
CA ASP A 92 -14.87 -15.27 -1.35
C ASP A 92 -15.29 -14.76 0.05
N THR A 93 -14.34 -14.59 0.97
CA THR A 93 -14.64 -14.01 2.28
C THR A 93 -14.95 -12.53 2.12
N LYS A 94 -15.89 -12.05 2.93
CA LYS A 94 -16.39 -10.67 2.81
C LYS A 94 -15.29 -9.66 3.17
N PRO A 95 -15.20 -8.52 2.46
CA PRO A 95 -14.28 -7.44 2.82
C PRO A 95 -14.44 -6.95 4.26
N THR A 96 -15.66 -6.99 4.80
CA THR A 96 -15.99 -6.66 6.20
C THR A 96 -15.29 -7.54 7.22
N VAL A 97 -14.76 -8.69 6.81
CA VAL A 97 -13.98 -9.59 7.66
C VAL A 97 -12.49 -9.33 7.48
N ARG A 98 -12.00 -9.24 6.24
CA ARG A 98 -10.55 -9.17 5.95
C ARG A 98 -9.93 -7.80 6.20
N TYR A 99 -10.58 -6.71 5.79
CA TYR A 99 -10.00 -5.37 5.88
C TYR A 99 -9.77 -4.88 7.33
N PRO A 100 -10.67 -5.17 8.30
CA PRO A 100 -10.41 -4.86 9.71
C PRO A 100 -9.16 -5.56 10.26
N VAL A 101 -8.84 -6.77 9.80
CA VAL A 101 -7.64 -7.50 10.24
C VAL A 101 -6.37 -6.73 9.85
N MET A 102 -6.25 -6.29 8.60
CA MET A 102 -5.14 -5.46 8.15
C MET A 102 -5.11 -4.10 8.86
N THR A 103 -6.27 -3.48 9.08
CA THR A 103 -6.35 -2.20 9.81
C THR A 103 -5.77 -2.35 11.22
N GLN A 104 -6.16 -3.38 11.96
CA GLN A 104 -5.64 -3.67 13.30
C GLN A 104 -4.14 -3.99 13.29
N ALA A 105 -3.68 -4.72 12.27
CA ALA A 105 -2.26 -5.03 12.09
C ALA A 105 -1.42 -3.76 11.91
N LEU A 106 -1.85 -2.83 11.05
CA LEU A 106 -1.17 -1.54 10.84
C LEU A 106 -1.14 -0.69 12.12
N MET A 107 -2.23 -0.65 12.89
CA MET A 107 -2.28 0.07 14.17
C MET A 107 -1.28 -0.49 15.20
N LYS A 108 -0.98 -1.78 15.15
CA LYS A 108 -0.03 -2.46 16.06
C LYS A 108 1.40 -2.43 15.56
N ALA A 109 1.64 -2.05 14.30
CA ALA A 109 2.96 -2.15 13.66
C ALA A 109 3.98 -1.09 14.14
N GLY A 110 3.56 -0.12 14.96
CA GLY A 110 4.46 0.87 15.57
C GLY A 110 4.85 2.05 14.66
N ARG A 111 4.26 2.15 13.48
CA ARG A 111 4.36 3.30 12.56
C ARG A 111 2.97 3.68 12.06
N LEU A 112 2.66 4.97 11.98
CA LEU A 112 1.42 5.43 11.35
C LEU A 112 1.49 5.22 9.84
N ILE A 113 0.74 4.24 9.34
CA ILE A 113 0.61 3.93 7.92
C ILE A 113 -0.82 4.26 7.50
N PHE A 114 -0.97 5.18 6.54
CA PHE A 114 -2.27 5.51 5.97
C PHE A 114 -2.82 4.31 5.20
N PHE A 115 -4.12 4.03 5.33
CA PHE A 115 -4.75 2.86 4.73
C PHE A 115 -5.79 3.28 3.71
N SER A 116 -5.61 2.88 2.45
CA SER A 116 -6.56 3.13 1.35
C SER A 116 -7.16 1.83 0.84
N LEU A 117 -8.48 1.78 0.88
CA LEU A 117 -9.28 0.74 0.24
C LEU A 117 -9.30 0.97 -1.28
N CYS A 118 -9.12 -0.07 -2.09
CA CYS A 118 -9.14 0.07 -3.55
C CYS A 118 -10.55 0.36 -4.10
N LYS A 119 -10.63 1.10 -5.22
CA LYS A 119 -11.87 1.51 -5.89
C LYS A 119 -12.81 0.35 -6.25
N CYS A 120 -12.29 -0.86 -6.42
CA CYS A 120 -13.10 -2.06 -6.68
C CYS A 120 -14.08 -2.40 -5.53
N MET A 121 -13.87 -1.83 -4.33
CA MET A 121 -14.79 -1.86 -3.18
C MET A 121 -16.00 -0.93 -3.31
N LEU A 122 -15.93 0.10 -4.17
CA LEU A 122 -16.82 1.26 -4.13
C LEU A 122 -18.09 1.11 -4.99
N SER A 123 -18.53 -0.11 -5.33
CA SER A 123 -19.85 -0.30 -5.95
C SER A 123 -21.02 -0.09 -4.98
N ARG A 124 -20.73 0.13 -3.69
CA ARG A 124 -21.66 0.65 -2.69
C ARG A 124 -21.05 1.88 -2.04
N ALA A 125 -21.67 3.03 -2.25
CA ALA A 125 -21.19 4.32 -1.78
C ALA A 125 -21.02 4.44 -0.25
N ASP A 126 -21.56 3.51 0.56
CA ASP A 126 -21.68 3.68 2.01
C ASP A 126 -20.94 2.61 2.85
N MET A 127 -19.73 2.21 2.46
CA MET A 127 -18.85 1.45 3.38
C MET A 127 -17.72 2.32 3.97
N ASN A 128 -17.52 3.54 3.44
CA ASN A 128 -16.58 4.49 4.03
C ASN A 128 -17.02 4.93 5.43
N GLU A 129 -18.33 5.04 5.71
CA GLU A 129 -18.83 5.34 7.05
C GLU A 129 -18.60 4.19 8.04
N VAL A 130 -18.82 2.94 7.62
CA VAL A 130 -18.63 1.76 8.48
C VAL A 130 -17.15 1.54 8.86
N TYR A 131 -16.23 1.82 7.93
CA TYR A 131 -14.78 1.67 8.20
C TYR A 131 -14.13 2.92 8.80
N ALA A 132 -14.76 4.10 8.69
CA ALA A 132 -14.30 5.31 9.36
C ALA A 132 -14.30 5.16 10.89
N GLU A 133 -15.22 4.38 11.46
CA GLU A 133 -15.27 4.13 12.91
C GLU A 133 -14.04 3.34 13.42
N PHE A 134 -13.48 2.44 12.61
CA PHE A 134 -12.26 1.70 12.93
C PHE A 134 -10.98 2.53 12.72
N ALA A 135 -11.07 3.62 11.95
CA ALA A 135 -10.01 4.60 11.76
C ALA A 135 -10.19 5.74 12.78
N ARG A 136 -9.58 5.59 13.97
CA ARG A 136 -9.53 6.56 15.11
C ARG A 136 -9.63 8.08 14.77
N PRO A 137 -10.00 8.94 15.74
CA PRO A 137 -10.09 10.40 15.57
C PRO A 137 -8.83 10.97 14.89
N GLY A 138 -9.02 11.66 13.76
CA GLY A 138 -7.95 12.06 12.83
C GLY A 138 -7.92 11.24 11.53
N GLY A 139 -8.70 10.16 11.46
CA GLY A 139 -8.97 9.38 10.26
C GLY A 139 -9.95 10.07 9.30
N TRP A 140 -9.65 9.92 8.02
CA TRP A 140 -10.35 10.41 6.83
C TRP A 140 -10.56 11.93 6.63
N ASN A 141 -10.70 12.77 7.66
CA ASN A 141 -10.79 14.23 7.52
C ASN A 141 -10.54 14.99 8.85
N GLY A 142 -9.54 14.59 9.64
CA GLY A 142 -9.11 15.45 10.76
C GLY A 142 -8.59 16.78 10.22
N GLU A 143 -8.91 17.91 10.88
CA GLU A 143 -8.58 19.29 10.48
C GLU A 143 -7.10 19.53 10.10
N TYR A 144 -6.19 18.60 10.40
CA TYR A 144 -4.81 18.57 9.92
C TYR A 144 -4.64 18.29 8.41
N PHE A 145 -5.67 17.81 7.70
CA PHE A 145 -5.54 17.32 6.32
C PHE A 145 -6.62 17.83 5.33
N SER A 146 -7.33 18.92 5.65
CA SER A 146 -8.25 19.60 4.71
C SER A 146 -7.57 20.20 3.47
N ASN A 147 -6.24 20.19 3.40
CA ASN A 147 -5.48 20.57 2.22
C ASN A 147 -5.02 19.33 1.45
N ALA A 148 -5.91 18.86 0.56
CA ALA A 148 -5.72 17.90 -0.52
C ALA A 148 -4.27 17.38 -0.71
N THR A 149 -4.03 16.16 -0.24
CA THR A 149 -2.84 15.37 -0.57
C THR A 149 -2.93 15.01 -2.06
N LYS A 150 -2.25 15.78 -2.93
CA LYS A 150 -2.06 15.38 -4.33
C LYS A 150 -1.22 14.09 -4.33
N ASN A 151 -1.77 12.98 -4.80
CA ASN A 151 -1.07 11.69 -4.88
C ASN A 151 -0.44 11.56 -6.26
N LEU A 152 0.88 11.34 -6.33
CA LEU A 152 1.56 10.94 -7.56
C LEU A 152 1.73 9.42 -7.55
N VAL A 153 1.05 8.73 -8.46
CA VAL A 153 1.18 7.28 -8.64
C VAL A 153 2.25 7.05 -9.70
N LEU A 154 3.40 6.47 -9.31
CA LEU A 154 4.43 6.10 -10.28
C LEU A 154 4.14 4.68 -10.76
N HIS A 155 3.74 4.54 -12.02
CA HIS A 155 3.77 3.27 -12.72
C HIS A 155 5.20 3.08 -13.25
N ILE A 156 5.97 2.16 -12.69
CA ILE A 156 7.33 1.84 -13.18
C ILE A 156 7.21 0.62 -14.11
N PRO A 157 7.10 0.80 -15.43
CA PRO A 157 7.09 -0.32 -16.36
C PRO A 157 8.46 -1.02 -16.35
N SER A 158 8.42 -2.34 -16.43
CA SER A 158 9.59 -3.21 -16.41
C SER A 158 10.32 -3.21 -17.76
N PHE A 159 10.94 -2.09 -18.17
CA PHE A 159 11.78 -2.06 -19.36
C PHE A 159 13.00 -1.13 -19.19
N GLY A 160 14.20 -1.73 -19.22
CA GLY A 160 15.46 -1.18 -19.72
C GLY A 160 16.01 0.10 -19.07
N LEU A 161 17.27 0.04 -18.64
CA LEU A 161 18.05 1.24 -18.27
C LEU A 161 17.92 2.32 -19.37
N GLY A 162 17.44 3.51 -19.01
CA GLY A 162 17.72 4.73 -19.78
C GLY A 162 16.57 5.68 -20.15
N THR A 163 15.36 5.58 -19.60
CA THR A 163 14.27 6.51 -19.98
C THR A 163 13.90 7.47 -18.85
N LEU A 164 13.83 8.76 -19.18
CA LEU A 164 13.50 9.88 -18.28
C LEU A 164 12.23 9.61 -17.46
N LEU A 165 12.27 10.03 -16.19
CA LEU A 165 11.12 10.19 -15.30
C LEU A 165 10.10 11.14 -15.93
N SER A 166 9.13 10.61 -16.69
CA SER A 166 7.88 11.32 -16.98
C SER A 166 6.86 10.94 -15.91
N ALA A 167 6.66 11.86 -14.97
CA ALA A 167 5.56 11.82 -14.02
C ALA A 167 4.30 12.33 -14.73
N ASP A 168 3.34 11.44 -15.03
CA ASP A 168 2.05 11.86 -15.56
C ASP A 168 1.14 12.31 -14.40
N VAL A 169 0.74 13.58 -14.44
CA VAL A 169 -0.08 14.20 -13.39
C VAL A 169 -1.54 13.89 -13.70
N SER A 170 -2.07 12.81 -13.12
CA SER A 170 -3.52 12.59 -13.12
C SER A 170 -4.17 13.47 -12.04
N GLN A 171 -4.55 14.68 -12.42
CA GLN A 171 -5.53 15.48 -11.68
C GLN A 171 -6.90 14.83 -11.86
N ARG A 172 -7.63 14.59 -10.77
CA ARG A 172 -9.06 14.30 -10.83
C ARG A 172 -9.77 15.42 -10.07
N ASP A 173 -10.50 16.21 -10.86
CA ASP A 173 -11.50 17.19 -10.40
C ASP A 173 -12.68 16.48 -9.70
#